data_AF-A0A1D3K758-F1
#
_entry.id   AF-A0A1D3K758-F1
#
_cell.length_a   1.000
_cell.length_b   1.000
_cell.length_c   1.000
_cell.angle_alpha   90.00
_cell.angle_beta   90.00
_cell.angle_gamma   90.00
#
_symmetry.space_group_name_H-M   'P 1'
#
loop_
_entity.id
_entity.type
_entity.pdbx_description
1 polymer ?
#
loop_
_entity_poly.entity_id
_entity_poly.type
_entity_poly.pdbx_seq_one_letter_code
_entity_poly.pdbx_strand_id
1 'polypeptide(L)' 'MPLRFFDEVEFQTDLTSYGVGRVIAVFPATDEVKVLDEDGCVWSGPIDLVALINE' A
#
# COMPACT_ATOMS: atom_id res chain seq x y z
N MET A 1 8.87 -6.20 8.25
CA MET A 1 7.63 -6.75 8.84
C MET A 1 6.68 -7.11 7.70
N PRO A 2 5.84 -8.15 7.82
CA PRO A 2 4.81 -8.41 6.81
C PRO A 2 3.70 -7.36 6.89
N LEU A 3 3.29 -6.78 5.75
CA LEU A 3 2.10 -5.94 5.67
C LEU A 3 0.86 -6.74 6.10
N ARG A 4 0.02 -6.13 6.94
CA ARG A 4 -1.25 -6.69 7.39
C ARG A 4 -2.40 -5.88 6.83
N PHE A 5 -3.56 -6.52 6.86
CA PHE A 5 -4.81 -5.88 6.53
C PHE A 5 -5.07 -4.70 7.50
N PHE A 6 -5.52 -3.57 6.97
CA PHE A 6 -5.71 -2.29 7.67
C PHE A 6 -4.44 -1.57 8.15
N ASP A 7 -3.24 -2.05 7.84
CA ASP A 7 -2.03 -1.26 8.10
C ASP A 7 -2.04 0.02 7.27
N GLU A 8 -1.67 1.11 7.92
CA GLU A 8 -1.50 2.41 7.26
C GLU A 8 -0.12 2.46 6.62
N VAL A 9 -0.13 2.71 5.31
CA VAL A 9 1.03 2.60 4.45
C VAL A 9 1.13 3.80 3.53
N GLU A 10 2.36 4.22 3.27
CA GLU A 10 2.70 5.13 2.19
C GLU A 10 3.00 4.29 0.95
N PHE A 11 2.40 4.62 -0.19
CA PHE A 11 2.63 3.91 -1.45
C PHE A 11 3.10 4.89 -2.53
N GLN A 12 4.11 4.47 -3.30
CA GLN A 12 4.68 5.30 -4.36
C GLN A 12 3.83 5.23 -5.63
N THR A 13 3.22 6.35 -6.02
CA THR A 13 2.44 6.45 -7.26
C THR A 13 3.31 6.87 -8.44
N ASP A 14 4.37 7.64 -8.18
CA ASP A 14 5.26 8.19 -9.21
C ASP A 14 6.67 8.41 -8.65
N LEU A 15 7.64 8.80 -9.49
CA LEU A 15 9.06 8.93 -9.09
C LEU A 15 9.31 9.86 -7.88
N THR A 16 8.45 10.86 -7.71
CA THR A 16 8.53 11.84 -6.59
C THR A 16 7.20 12.02 -5.88
N SER A 17 6.22 11.13 -6.12
CA SER A 17 4.88 11.26 -5.57
C SER A 17 4.50 10.01 -4.80
N TYR A 18 3.97 10.24 -3.60
CA TYR A 18 3.57 9.21 -2.65
C TYR A 18 2.14 9.51 -2.20
N GLY A 19 1.33 8.46 -2.08
CA GLY A 19 0.00 8.50 -1.48
C GLY A 19 0.02 7.80 -0.13
N VAL A 20 -0.97 8.08 0.70
CA VAL A 20 -1.13 7.44 2.01
C VAL A 20 -2.47 6.74 2.04
N GLY A 21 -2.46 5.46 2.39
CA GLY A 21 -3.69 4.70 2.48
C GLY A 21 -3.57 3.49 3.37
N ARG A 22 -4.60 2.65 3.32
CA ARG A 22 -4.70 1.46 4.16
C ARG A 22 -4.73 0.21 3.31
N VAL A 23 -3.97 -0.80 3.73
CA VAL A 23 -3.93 -2.08 3.02
C VAL A 23 -5.30 -2.77 3.13
N ILE A 24 -5.93 -3.03 1.98
CA ILE A 24 -7.22 -3.73 1.87
C ILE A 24 -7.11 -5.11 1.22
N ALA A 25 -5.95 -5.47 0.67
CA ALA A 25 -5.64 -6.83 0.25
C ALA A 25 -4.13 -6.99 0.06
N VAL A 26 -3.61 -8.18 0.34
CA VAL A 26 -2.22 -8.56 0.06
C VAL A 26 -2.25 -9.86 -0.74
N PHE A 27 -1.53 -9.89 -1.85
CA PHE A 27 -1.40 -11.03 -2.76
C PHE A 27 0.02 -11.59 -2.67
N PRO A 28 0.32 -12.46 -1.69
CA PRO A 28 1.67 -12.98 -1.49
C PRO A 28 2.17 -13.88 -2.63
N ALA A 29 1.29 -14.30 -3.54
CA ALA A 29 1.68 -15.10 -4.70
C ALA A 29 2.29 -14.25 -5.83
N THR A 30 1.95 -12.96 -5.90
CA THR A 30 2.43 -12.02 -6.94
C THR A 30 3.20 -10.84 -6.36
N ASP A 31 3.43 -10.84 -5.04
CA ASP A 31 4.01 -9.71 -4.29
C ASP A 31 3.27 -8.39 -4.52
N GLU A 32 1.96 -8.46 -4.75
CA GLU A 32 1.10 -7.29 -4.95
C GLU A 32 0.29 -6.95 -3.70
N VAL A 33 -0.05 -5.67 -3.57
CA VAL A 33 -0.87 -5.13 -2.50
C VAL A 33 -1.91 -4.16 -3.08
N LYS A 34 -3.09 -4.15 -2.47
CA LYS A 34 -4.11 -3.15 -2.70
C LYS A 34 -4.22 -2.23 -1.51
N VAL A 35 -4.17 -0.94 -1.79
CA VAL A 35 -4.25 0.12 -0.80
C VAL A 35 -5.48 0.96 -1.12
N LEU A 36 -6.27 1.26 -0.09
CA LEU A 36 -7.38 2.20 -0.17
C LEU A 36 -6.93 3.52 0.42
N ASP A 37 -6.92 4.55 -0.42
CA ASP A 37 -6.58 5.91 -0.06
C ASP A 37 -7.74 6.62 0.66
N GLU A 38 -7.48 7.77 1.28
CA GLU A 38 -8.48 8.57 2.01
C GLU A 38 -9.58 9.13 1.10
N ASP A 39 -9.29 9.36 -0.17
CA ASP A 39 -10.26 9.75 -1.20
C ASP A 39 -11.17 8.59 -1.66
N GLY A 40 -10.96 7.38 -1.12
CA GLY A 40 -11.68 6.17 -1.53
C GLY A 40 -11.16 5.56 -2.84
N CYS A 41 -10.03 6.04 -3.34
CA CYS A 41 -9.34 5.46 -4.48
C CYS A 41 -8.62 4.17 -4.08
N VAL A 42 -8.75 3.13 -4.91
CA VAL A 42 -8.00 1.88 -4.73
C VAL A 42 -6.77 1.92 -5.62
N TRP A 43 -5.61 1.94 -4.98
CA TRP A 43 -4.33 1.73 -5.64
C TRP A 43 -3.95 0.24 -5.59
N SER A 44 -3.29 -0.23 -6.65
CA SER A 44 -2.76 -1.59 -6.74
C SER A 44 -1.37 -1.57 -7.32
N GLY A 45 -0.43 -2.23 -6.65
CA GLY A 45 0.94 -2.34 -7.12
C GLY A 45 1.78 -3.28 -6.26
N PRO A 46 3.08 -3.40 -6.57
CA PRO A 46 3.97 -4.26 -5.82
C PRO A 46 4.19 -3.77 -4.39
N ILE A 47 4.35 -4.72 -3.46
CA ILE A 47 4.59 -4.47 -2.04
C ILE A 47 5.87 -3.65 -1.79
N ASP A 48 6.87 -3.75 -2.67
CA ASP A 48 8.14 -3.01 -2.59
C ASP A 48 7.96 -1.49 -2.73
N LEU A 49 6.87 -1.05 -3.38
CA LEU A 49 6.53 0.37 -3.51
C LEU A 49 5.71 0.89 -2.33
N VAL A 50 5.55 0.09 -1.28
CA VAL A 50 4.72 0.38 -0.12
C VAL A 50 5.53 0.30 1.16
N ALA A 51 5.47 1.34 1.97
CA ALA A 51 6.17 1.46 3.24
C ALA A 51 5.16 1.63 4.39
N LEU A 52 5.38 0.94 5.52
CA LEU A 52 4.58 1.11 6.74
C LEU A 52 4.86 2.48 7.37
N ILE A 53 3.80 3.19 7.75
CA ILE A 53 3.92 4.51 8.41
C ILE A 53 4.03 4.36 9.95
N ASN A 54 3.39 3.34 10.53
CA ASN A 54 3.48 3.03 11.95
C ASN A 54 4.19 1.68 12.16
N GLU A 55 5.32 1.70 12.88
CA GLU A 55 6.03 0.53 13.44
C GLU A 55 5.53 0.15 14.83
#